data_AF-A0A534VUU3-F1
#
_entry.id   AF-A0A534VUU3-F1
#
_cell.length_a   1.000
_cell.length_b   1.000
_cell.length_c   1.000
_cell.angle_alpha   90.00
_cell.angle_beta   90.00
_cell.angle_gamma   90.00
#
_symmetry.space_group_name_H-M   'P 1'
#
loop_
_entity.id
_entity.type
_entity.pdbx_description
1 polymer ?
#
loop_
_entity_poly.entity_id
_entity_poly.type
_entity_poly.pdbx_seq_one_letter_code
_entity_poly.pdbx_strand_id
1 'polypeptide(L)'
;MRTAARAYPALLRAGFAGAVAYRAEFLIWMFSTNMPLIMLALWAAVARSGPVGAYSQRGFAAYYLCTLLVRLLTGSWVVWELTMEIRQGVLALRLLRPLHPLLAYSA
;
A
#
# COMPACT_ATOMS: atom_id res chain seq x y z
N MET A 1 -24.05 -11.08 -1.81
CA MET A 1 -23.46 -10.08 -0.87
C MET A 1 -23.37 -10.58 0.58
N ARG A 2 -24.42 -11.15 1.19
CA ARG A 2 -24.37 -11.67 2.58
C ARG A 2 -23.25 -12.70 2.84
N THR A 3 -22.98 -13.59 1.89
CA THR A 3 -21.90 -14.60 2.00
C THR A 3 -20.51 -13.97 1.97
N ALA A 4 -20.29 -12.99 1.10
CA ALA A 4 -19.02 -12.26 1.03
C ALA A 4 -18.76 -11.42 2.29
N ALA A 5 -19.78 -10.77 2.83
CA ALA A 5 -19.68 -10.02 4.09
C ALA A 5 -19.30 -10.93 5.28
N ARG A 6 -19.76 -12.19 5.29
CA ARG A 6 -19.38 -13.17 6.31
C ARG A 6 -17.97 -13.74 6.12
N ALA A 7 -17.50 -13.82 4.88
CA ALA A 7 -16.15 -14.32 4.56
C ALA A 7 -15.06 -13.25 4.74
N TYR A 8 -15.41 -11.96 4.65
CA TYR A 8 -14.46 -10.85 4.70
C TYR A 8 -13.54 -10.84 5.94
N PRO A 9 -14.02 -11.08 7.18
CA PRO A 9 -13.14 -11.16 8.35
C PRO A 9 -12.13 -12.32 8.29
N ALA A 10 -12.52 -13.44 7.67
CA ALA A 10 -11.62 -14.58 7.48
C ALA A 10 -10.56 -14.28 6.41
N LEU A 11 -10.94 -13.57 5.34
CA LEU A 11 -10.01 -13.09 4.32
C LEU A 11 -8.99 -12.12 4.91
N LEU A 12 -9.44 -11.11 5.68
CA LEU A 12 -8.55 -10.18 6.38
C LEU A 12 -7.59 -10.88 7.35
N ARG A 13 -8.08 -11.87 8.11
CA ARG A 13 -7.21 -12.66 9.01
C ARG A 13 -6.15 -13.43 8.24
N ALA A 14 -6.50 -14.03 7.10
CA ALA A 14 -5.56 -14.77 6.26
C ALA A 14 -4.52 -13.82 5.62
N GLY A 15 -4.96 -12.68 5.08
CA GLY A 15 -4.07 -11.65 4.51
C GLY A 15 -3.12 -11.09 5.55
N PHE A 16 -3.63 -10.75 6.74
CA PHE A 16 -2.80 -10.28 7.85
C PHE A 16 -1.80 -11.34 8.33
N ALA A 17 -2.21 -12.60 8.45
CA ALA A 17 -1.30 -13.69 8.80
C ALA A 17 -0.18 -13.85 7.77
N GLY A 18 -0.49 -13.69 6.47
CA GLY A 18 0.50 -13.66 5.40
C GLY A 18 1.49 -12.52 5.53
N ALA A 19 1.00 -11.29 5.75
CA ALA A 19 1.84 -10.11 5.94
C ALA A 19 2.78 -10.24 7.15
N VAL A 20 2.29 -10.83 8.25
CA VAL A 20 3.07 -11.03 9.48
C VAL A 20 4.02 -12.23 9.38
N ALA A 21 3.76 -13.19 8.49
CA ALA A 21 4.70 -14.29 8.24
C ALA A 21 6.00 -13.77 7.61
N TYR A 22 5.90 -12.80 6.68
CA TYR A 22 7.03 -12.19 5.98
C TYR A 22 7.40 -10.81 6.55
N ARG A 23 7.73 -10.75 7.85
CA ARG A 23 7.98 -9.49 8.57
C ARG A 23 9.02 -8.58 7.95
N ALA A 24 10.11 -9.15 7.42
CA ALA A 24 11.18 -8.37 6.80
C ALA A 24 10.69 -7.69 5.51
N GLU A 25 9.95 -8.42 4.68
CA GLU A 25 9.31 -7.88 3.49
C GLU A 25 8.30 -6.79 3.86
N PHE A 26 7.47 -7.02 4.87
CA PHE A 26 6.53 -6.03 5.37
C PHE A 26 7.22 -4.72 5.76
N LEU A 27 8.35 -4.79 6.49
CA LEU A 27 9.13 -3.59 6.86
C LEU A 27 9.68 -2.86 5.64
N ILE A 28 10.23 -3.60 4.67
CA ILE A 28 10.75 -3.02 3.42
C ILE A 28 9.64 -2.26 2.69
N TRP A 29 8.46 -2.88 2.53
CA TRP A 29 7.32 -2.22 1.90
C TRP A 29 6.80 -1.02 2.67
N MET A 30 6.79 -1.09 4.00
CA MET A 30 6.40 0.01 4.88
C MET A 30 7.34 1.21 4.68
N PHE A 31 8.66 1.01 4.70
CA PHE A 31 9.62 2.09 4.48
C PHE A 31 9.57 2.62 3.03
N SER A 32 9.46 1.73 2.05
CA SER A 32 9.36 2.10 0.63
C SER A 32 8.11 2.92 0.32
N THR A 33 6.99 2.63 0.96
CA THR A 33 5.75 3.38 0.78
C THR A 33 5.79 4.73 1.51
N ASN A 34 6.40 4.77 2.70
CA ASN A 34 6.49 5.97 3.55
C ASN A 34 7.74 6.83 3.28
N MET A 35 8.48 6.56 2.22
CA MET A 35 9.64 7.35 1.79
C MET A 35 9.37 8.88 1.74
N PRO A 36 8.18 9.36 1.27
CA PRO A 36 7.85 10.78 1.32
C PRO A 36 7.87 11.41 2.73
N LEU A 37 7.54 10.66 3.79
CA LEU A 37 7.59 11.15 5.17
C LEU A 37 9.04 11.32 5.65
N ILE A 38 9.93 10.41 5.24
CA ILE A 38 11.36 10.51 5.54
C ILE A 38 11.94 11.75 4.85
N MET A 39 11.59 11.97 3.58
CA MET A 39 12.00 13.16 2.83
C MET A 39 11.43 14.44 3.44
N LEU A 40 10.18 14.41 3.91
CA LEU A 40 9.62 15.54 4.64
C LEU A 40 10.44 15.88 5.89
N ALA A 41 10.75 14.88 6.72
CA ALA A 41 11.55 15.10 7.94
C ALA A 41 12.94 15.68 7.60
N LEU A 42 13.58 15.15 6.55
CA LEU A 42 14.86 15.62 6.05
C LEU A 42 14.79 17.09 5.60
N TRP A 43 13.88 17.42 4.68
CA TRP A 43 13.79 18.77 4.12
C TRP A 43 13.23 19.79 5.10
N ALA A 44 12.36 19.38 6.01
CA ALA A 44 11.94 20.22 7.13
C ALA A 44 13.12 20.56 8.04
N ALA A 45 14.03 19.61 8.28
CA ALA A 45 15.25 19.84 9.07
C ALA A 45 16.22 20.80 8.39
N VAL A 46 16.41 20.67 7.07
CA VAL A 46 17.26 21.58 6.28
C VAL A 46 16.68 23.00 6.24
N ALA A 47 15.36 23.14 6.07
CA ALA A 47 14.69 24.43 6.01
C ALA A 47 14.58 25.16 7.37
N ARG A 48 15.09 24.59 8.47
CA ARG A 48 15.07 25.24 9.80
C ARG A 48 15.93 26.49 9.86
N SER A 49 17.05 26.51 9.13
CA SER A 49 17.97 27.66 9.09
C SER A 49 17.53 28.74 8.10
N GLY A 50 16.49 28.49 7.30
CA GLY A 50 15.96 29.42 6.32
C GLY A 50 15.33 28.69 5.11
N PRO A 51 14.55 29.40 4.27
CA PRO A 51 13.99 28.83 3.05
C PRO A 51 15.08 28.26 2.13
N VAL A 52 14.78 27.13 1.48
CA VAL A 52 15.67 26.52 0.49
C VAL A 52 15.07 26.75 -0.90
N GLY A 53 15.71 27.64 -1.67
CA GLY A 53 15.16 28.09 -2.95
C GLY A 53 13.78 28.72 -2.79
N ALA A 54 12.80 28.24 -3.55
CA ALA A 54 11.41 28.72 -3.49
C ALA A 54 10.58 28.10 -2.35
N TYR A 55 11.12 27.12 -1.62
CA TYR A 55 10.36 26.37 -0.63
C TYR A 55 10.73 26.76 0.80
N SER A 56 9.71 27.18 1.56
CA SER A 56 9.76 27.27 3.01
C SER A 56 9.45 25.91 3.64
N GLN A 57 9.64 25.77 4.95
CA GLN A 57 9.27 24.56 5.70
C GLN A 57 7.80 24.15 5.47
N ARG A 58 6.87 25.12 5.37
CA ARG A 58 5.46 24.86 5.04
C ARG A 58 5.28 24.37 3.60
N GLY A 59 6.07 24.88 2.66
CA GLY A 59 6.06 24.45 1.26
C GLY A 59 6.47 22.97 1.11
N PHE A 60 7.53 22.56 1.82
CA PHE A 60 7.96 21.15 1.85
C PHE A 60 6.90 20.24 2.49
N ALA A 61 6.25 20.68 3.57
CA ALA A 61 5.15 19.95 4.19
C ALA A 61 4.01 19.69 3.21
N ALA A 62 3.52 20.72 2.52
CA ALA A 62 2.47 20.58 1.53
C ALA A 62 2.89 19.63 0.39
N TYR A 63 4.10 19.80 -0.15
CA TYR A 63 4.61 18.98 -1.26
C TYR A 63 4.68 17.49 -0.93
N TYR A 64 5.33 17.13 0.19
CA TYR A 64 5.53 15.72 0.54
C TYR A 64 4.25 15.06 1.07
N LEU A 65 3.36 15.80 1.72
CA LEU A 65 2.04 15.28 2.08
C LEU A 65 1.18 15.01 0.84
N CYS A 66 1.16 15.93 -0.13
CA CYS A 66 0.47 15.68 -1.41
C CYS A 66 1.07 14.49 -2.16
N THR A 67 2.40 14.36 -2.15
CA THR A 67 3.10 13.22 -2.76
C THR A 67 2.72 11.92 -2.07
N LEU A 68 2.63 11.90 -0.73
CA LEU A 68 2.16 10.74 0.02
C LEU A 68 0.72 10.39 -0.33
N LEU A 69 -0.17 11.38 -0.44
CA LEU A 69 -1.57 11.14 -0.84
C LEU A 69 -1.64 10.52 -2.24
N VAL A 70 -0.93 11.08 -3.22
CA VAL A 70 -0.88 10.51 -4.58
C VAL A 70 -0.32 9.10 -4.54
N ARG A 71 0.73 8.85 -3.75
CA ARG A 71 1.33 7.52 -3.56
C ARG A 71 0.34 6.51 -2.99
N LEU A 72 -0.44 6.89 -1.97
CA LEU A 72 -1.44 6.01 -1.35
C LEU A 72 -2.61 5.73 -2.30
N LEU A 73 -3.02 6.72 -3.10
CA LEU A 73 -4.11 6.57 -4.07
C LEU A 73 -3.71 5.73 -5.30
N THR A 74 -2.44 5.76 -5.69
CA THR A 74 -1.93 5.06 -6.89
C THR A 74 -1.24 3.73 -6.56
N GLY A 75 -0.94 3.46 -5.29
CA GLY A 75 -0.19 2.31 -4.81
C GLY A 75 -0.95 0.98 -4.81
N SER A 76 -1.71 0.68 -5.86
CA SER A 76 -2.42 -0.60 -5.99
C SER A 76 -1.49 -1.73 -6.43
N TRP A 77 -1.40 -2.79 -5.63
CA TRP A 77 -0.61 -4.00 -5.92
C TRP A 77 -1.38 -5.09 -6.67
N VAL A 78 -2.70 -4.91 -6.85
CA VAL A 78 -3.61 -5.92 -7.41
C VAL A 78 -3.16 -6.39 -8.79
N VAL A 79 -2.64 -5.49 -9.63
CA VAL A 79 -2.20 -5.82 -11.00
C VAL A 79 -1.03 -6.80 -10.98
N TRP A 80 -0.08 -6.61 -10.08
CA TRP A 80 1.09 -7.48 -9.99
C TRP A 80 0.70 -8.88 -9.53
N GLU A 81 -0.14 -8.95 -8.48
CA GLU A 81 -0.60 -10.22 -7.93
C GLU A 81 -1.49 -10.99 -8.92
N LEU A 82 -2.42 -10.30 -9.59
CA LEU A 82 -3.23 -10.88 -10.66
C LEU A 82 -2.36 -11.46 -11.78
N THR A 83 -1.31 -10.75 -12.19
CA THR A 83 -0.39 -11.20 -13.24
C THR A 83 0.34 -12.48 -12.81
N MET A 84 0.78 -12.55 -11.55
CA MET A 84 1.40 -13.76 -11.00
C MET A 84 0.42 -14.92 -10.89
N GLU A 85 -0.80 -14.69 -10.44
CA GLU A 85 -1.84 -15.72 -10.35
C GLU A 85 -2.28 -16.27 -11.70
N ILE A 86 -2.34 -15.42 -12.73
CA ILE A 86 -2.57 -15.85 -14.12
C ILE A 86 -1.41 -16.75 -14.58
N ARG A 87 -0.17 -16.31 -14.37
CA ARG A 87 1.03 -17.06 -14.76
C ARG A 87 1.10 -18.43 -14.09
N GLN A 88 0.68 -18.53 -12.83
CA GLN A 88 0.73 -19.76 -12.04
C GLN A 88 -0.54 -20.62 -12.16
N GLY A 89 -1.57 -20.17 -12.88
CA GLY A 89 -2.85 -20.88 -13.00
C GLY A 89 -3.72 -20.85 -11.73
N VAL A 90 -3.30 -20.14 -10.68
CA VAL A 90 -4.01 -20.05 -9.39
C VAL A 90 -5.35 -19.32 -9.55
N LEU A 91 -5.43 -18.38 -10.50
CA LEU A 91 -6.66 -17.64 -10.77
C LEU A 91 -7.84 -18.57 -11.14
N ALA A 92 -7.58 -19.65 -11.89
CA ALA A 92 -8.61 -20.62 -12.28
C ALA A 92 -9.24 -21.31 -11.07
N LEU A 93 -8.43 -21.65 -10.06
CA LEU A 93 -8.90 -22.26 -8.81
C LEU A 93 -9.70 -21.27 -7.95
N ARG A 94 -9.35 -19.98 -7.99
CA ARG A 94 -10.09 -18.93 -7.27
C ARG A 94 -11.46 -18.64 -7.89
N LEU A 95 -11.58 -18.71 -9.21
CA LEU A 95 -12.85 -18.49 -9.92
C LEU A 95 -13.91 -19.56 -9.61
N LEU A 96 -13.50 -20.75 -9.18
CA LEU A 96 -14.42 -21.81 -8.73
C LEU A 96 -15.04 -21.53 -7.35
N ARG A 97 -14.48 -20.59 -6.58
CA ARG A 97 -15.03 -20.22 -5.27
C ARG A 97 -16.25 -19.30 -5.46
N PRO A 98 -17.30 -19.43 -4.63
CA PRO A 98 -18.48 -18.56 -4.69
C PRO A 98 -18.20 -17.17 -4.08
N LEU A 99 -17.08 -16.55 -4.45
CA LEU A 99 -16.63 -15.24 -3.98
C LEU A 99 -16.05 -14.46 -5.16
N HIS A 100 -16.50 -13.23 -5.35
CA HIS A 100 -15.99 -12.39 -6.44
C HIS A 100 -14.50 -12.08 -6.21
N PRO A 101 -13.60 -12.28 -7.20
CA PRO A 101 -12.16 -12.10 -7.03
C PRO A 101 -11.77 -10.72 -6.50
N LEU A 102 -12.44 -9.65 -6.94
CA LEU A 102 -12.20 -8.29 -6.45
C LEU A 102 -12.38 -8.15 -4.93
N LEU A 103 -13.30 -8.91 -4.33
CA LEU A 103 -13.51 -8.91 -2.88
C LEU A 103 -12.44 -9.72 -2.13
N ALA A 104 -11.80 -10.67 -2.82
CA ALA A 104 -10.65 -11.40 -2.30
C ALA A 104 -9.38 -10.55 -2.35
N TYR A 105 -9.16 -9.77 -3.40
CA TYR A 105 -7.99 -8.88 -3.53
C TYR A 105 -8.05 -7.65 -2.63
N SER A 106 -9.23 -7.30 -2.10
CA SER A 106 -9.44 -6.12 -1.26
C SER A 106 -9.29 -6.37 0.24
N ALA A 107 -8.89 -7.57 0.64
CA ALA A 107 -8.78 -8.03 2.03
C ALA A 107 -7.37 -8.58 2.28
#